data_AF-A0A538ACB9-F1
#
_entry.id   AF-A0A538ACB9-F1
#
_cell.length_a   1.000
_cell.length_b   1.000
_cell.length_c   1.000
_cell.angle_alpha   90.00
_cell.angle_beta   90.00
_cell.angle_gamma   90.00
#
_symmetry.space_group_name_H-M   'P 1'
#
loop_
_entity.id
_entity.type
_entity.pdbx_description
1 polymer ?
#
loop_
_entity_poly.entity_id
_entity_poly.type
_entity_poly.pdbx_seq_one_letter_code
_entity_poly.pdbx_strand_id
1 'polypeptide(L)'
;MRRRLTVLVLLAVLALVWPTVALAHDQPENAKSRWVMADWMLDTFFIFAGLALVAFLAAWKSGAFHELDSHASIPLYVQEEDYYTPDWALSEEEWQ
;
A
#
# COMPACT_ATOMS: atom_id res chain seq x y z
N MET A 1 14.47 22.69 -10.73
CA MET A 1 13.76 21.41 -10.48
C MET A 1 13.89 20.93 -9.03
N ARG A 2 15.11 20.78 -8.48
CA ARG A 2 15.35 20.36 -7.07
C ARG A 2 14.46 21.07 -6.02
N ARG A 3 14.42 22.40 -6.03
CA ARG A 3 13.62 23.19 -5.06
C ARG A 3 12.11 22.92 -5.11
N ARG A 4 11.54 22.61 -6.29
CA ARG A 4 10.11 22.27 -6.44
C ARG A 4 9.81 20.88 -5.91
N LEU A 5 10.74 19.94 -6.11
CA LEU A 5 10.65 18.58 -5.60
C LEU A 5 10.73 18.57 -4.06
N THR A 6 11.63 19.35 -3.48
CA THR A 6 11.74 19.51 -2.02
C THR A 6 10.45 20.07 -1.42
N VAL A 7 9.82 21.05 -2.07
CA VAL A 7 8.54 21.62 -1.62
C VAL A 7 7.41 20.59 -1.70
N LEU A 8 7.34 19.80 -2.77
CA LEU A 8 6.33 18.74 -2.91
C LEU A 8 6.51 17.66 -1.84
N VAL A 9 7.74 17.26 -1.55
CA VAL A 9 8.04 16.30 -0.48
C VAL A 9 7.63 16.86 0.88
N LEU A 10 7.95 18.13 1.16
CA LEU A 10 7.54 18.81 2.39
C LEU A 10 6.02 18.89 2.55
N LEU A 11 5.31 19.22 1.47
CA LEU A 11 3.84 19.26 1.47
C LEU A 11 3.23 17.87 1.67
N ALA A 12 3.80 16.83 1.05
CA ALA A 12 3.35 15.45 1.25
C ALA A 12 3.57 15.00 2.71
N VAL A 13 4.71 15.31 3.30
CA VAL A 13 5.00 15.01 4.71
C VAL A 13 4.05 15.77 5.64
N LEU A 14 3.80 17.06 5.39
CA LEU A 14 2.84 17.84 6.17
C LEU A 14 1.41 17.29 6.07
N ALA A 15 0.98 16.86 4.88
CA ALA A 15 -0.32 16.24 4.67
C ALA A 15 -0.46 14.92 5.45
N LEU A 16 0.62 14.14 5.57
CA LEU A 16 0.64 12.89 6.35
C LEU A 16 0.62 13.11 7.87
N VAL A 17 1.11 14.26 8.35
CA VAL A 17 1.08 14.61 9.78
C VAL A 17 -0.27 15.18 10.21
N TRP A 18 -1.02 15.80 9.29
CA TRP A 18 -2.36 16.36 9.58
C TRP A 18 -3.34 15.38 10.26
N PRO A 19 -3.50 14.12 9.82
CA PRO A 19 -4.42 13.17 10.45
C PRO A 19 -3.95 12.67 11.83
N THR A 20 -2.73 12.97 12.29
CA THR A 20 -2.27 12.58 13.64
C THR A 20 -2.98 13.34 14.76
N VAL A 21 -3.71 14.41 14.44
CA VAL A 21 -4.55 15.16 15.41
C VAL A 21 -5.88 14.45 15.67
N ALA A 22 -6.22 13.42 14.90
CA ALA A 22 -7.37 12.58 15.19
C ALA A 22 -7.06 11.67 16.38
N LEU A 23 -7.45 12.14 17.58
CA LEU A 23 -7.54 11.35 18.80
C LEU A 23 -8.67 10.31 18.66
N ALA A 24 -8.48 9.33 17.76
CA ALA A 24 -9.46 8.29 17.45
C ALA A 24 -9.60 7.24 18.57
N HIS A 25 -8.84 7.36 19.66
CA HIS A 25 -8.95 6.49 20.83
C HIS A 25 -10.19 6.81 21.67
N ASP A 26 -10.65 8.06 21.71
CA ASP A 26 -11.74 8.45 22.60
C ASP A 26 -13.11 8.09 22.00
N GLN A 27 -13.93 7.39 22.79
CA GLN A 27 -15.32 7.10 22.47
C GLN A 27 -16.09 8.41 22.16
N PRO A 28 -16.96 8.45 21.15
CA PRO A 28 -17.72 9.65 20.83
C PRO A 28 -18.65 10.07 21.99
N GLU A 29 -18.29 11.14 22.69
CA GLU A 29 -19.05 11.67 23.84
C GLU A 29 -20.38 12.36 23.45
N ASN A 30 -20.58 12.70 22.18
CA ASN A 30 -21.69 13.55 21.73
C ASN A 30 -21.98 13.37 20.23
N ALA A 31 -23.15 13.82 19.77
CA ALA A 31 -23.64 13.58 18.41
C ALA A 31 -22.74 14.12 17.29
N LYS A 32 -21.84 15.06 17.59
CA LYS A 32 -20.83 15.58 16.66
C LYS A 32 -19.61 14.67 16.52
N SER A 33 -19.20 13.95 17.58
CA SER A 33 -18.00 13.10 17.55
C SER A 33 -18.25 11.73 16.90
N ARG A 34 -19.51 11.34 16.67
CA ARG A 34 -19.89 10.07 16.02
C ARG A 34 -19.30 9.86 14.61
N TRP A 35 -18.97 10.94 13.91
CA TRP A 35 -18.48 10.89 12.53
C TRP A 35 -16.98 11.05 12.42
N VAL A 36 -16.28 11.32 13.52
CA VAL A 36 -14.84 11.59 13.54
C VAL A 36 -14.03 10.43 12.96
N MET A 37 -14.42 9.19 13.29
CA MET A 37 -13.78 8.00 12.73
C MET A 37 -14.01 7.89 11.21
N ALA A 38 -15.23 8.15 10.75
CA ALA A 38 -15.57 8.08 9.33
C ALA A 38 -14.85 9.17 8.52
N ASP A 39 -14.83 10.41 9.04
CA ASP A 39 -14.11 11.53 8.45
C ASP A 39 -12.60 11.23 8.40
N TRP A 40 -12.03 10.69 9.48
CA TRP A 40 -10.62 10.30 9.51
C TRP A 40 -10.27 9.20 8.51
N MET A 41 -11.09 8.15 8.41
CA MET A 41 -10.90 7.09 7.42
C MET A 41 -10.97 7.65 6.00
N LEU A 42 -11.91 8.55 5.74
CA LEU A 42 -12.10 9.18 4.43
C LEU A 42 -10.91 10.09 4.06
N ASP A 43 -10.48 10.96 4.98
CA ASP A 43 -9.32 11.84 4.80
C ASP A 43 -8.06 11.02 4.54
N THR A 44 -7.83 10.00 5.35
CA THR A 44 -6.66 9.11 5.23
C THR A 44 -6.68 8.36 3.90
N PHE A 45 -7.84 7.84 3.48
CA PHE A 45 -8.01 7.19 2.18
C PHE A 45 -7.64 8.12 1.04
N PHE A 46 -8.17 9.35 1.02
CA PHE A 46 -7.89 10.30 -0.07
C PHE A 46 -6.44 10.78 -0.10
N ILE A 47 -5.80 10.96 1.07
CA ILE A 47 -4.37 11.29 1.15
C ILE A 47 -3.53 10.18 0.50
N PHE A 48 -3.76 8.92 0.89
CA PHE A 48 -3.00 7.80 0.32
C PHE A 48 -3.31 7.58 -1.15
N ALA A 49 -4.59 7.64 -1.56
CA ALA A 49 -4.98 7.51 -2.96
C ALA A 49 -4.35 8.61 -3.83
N GLY A 50 -4.33 9.86 -3.34
CA GLY A 50 -3.69 10.98 -4.03
C GLY A 50 -2.19 10.80 -4.19
N LEU A 51 -1.48 10.39 -3.12
CA LEU A 51 -0.05 10.10 -3.19
C LEU A 51 0.26 8.93 -4.12
N ALA A 52 -0.53 7.86 -4.06
CA ALA A 52 -0.42 6.70 -4.94
C ALA A 52 -0.62 7.10 -6.41
N LEU A 53 -1.61 7.94 -6.72
CA LEU A 53 -1.84 8.45 -8.07
C LEU A 53 -0.65 9.27 -8.58
N VAL A 54 -0.09 10.15 -7.75
CA VAL A 54 1.10 10.94 -8.14
C VAL A 54 2.30 10.04 -8.40
N ALA A 55 2.54 9.05 -7.54
CA ALA A 55 3.61 8.06 -7.73
C ALA A 55 3.39 7.23 -9.01
N PHE A 56 2.16 6.79 -9.25
CA PHE A 56 1.77 6.08 -10.47
C PHE A 56 2.06 6.90 -11.73
N LEU A 57 1.67 8.18 -11.75
CA LEU A 57 1.94 9.06 -12.90
C LEU A 57 3.44 9.29 -13.12
N ALA A 58 4.22 9.40 -12.05
CA ALA A 58 5.67 9.51 -12.13
C ALA A 58 6.30 8.22 -12.71
N ALA A 59 5.88 7.06 -12.21
CA ALA A 59 6.32 5.75 -12.69
C ALA A 59 5.94 5.55 -14.17
N TRP A 60 4.70 5.87 -14.53
CA TRP A 60 4.22 5.84 -15.92
C TRP A 60 5.08 6.70 -16.83
N LYS A 61 5.29 7.97 -16.46
CA LYS A 61 6.11 8.89 -17.26
C LYS A 61 7.56 8.42 -17.39
N SER A 62 8.09 7.72 -16.38
CA SER A 62 9.44 7.16 -16.42
C SER A 62 9.56 5.89 -17.27
N GLY A 63 8.46 5.36 -17.80
CA GLY A 63 8.44 4.11 -18.56
C GLY A 63 8.52 2.86 -17.68
N ALA A 64 8.28 2.98 -16.37
CA ALA A 64 8.33 1.85 -15.43
C ALA A 64 7.26 0.77 -15.70
N PHE A 65 6.27 1.08 -16.55
CA PHE A 65 5.25 0.13 -17.01
C PHE A 65 5.51 -0.39 -18.43
N HIS A 66 6.63 -0.04 -19.05
CA HIS A 66 7.04 -0.70 -20.29
C HIS A 66 7.52 -2.12 -19.98
N GLU A 67 7.19 -3.05 -20.88
CA GLU A 67 7.55 -4.48 -20.73
C GLU A 67 6.95 -5.18 -19.50
N LEU A 68 5.80 -4.73 -18.98
CA LEU A 68 5.10 -5.43 -17.90
C LEU A 68 4.90 -6.92 -18.20
N ASP A 69 4.64 -7.29 -19.45
CA ASP A 69 4.50 -8.70 -19.86
C ASP A 69 5.81 -9.49 -19.72
N SER A 70 6.97 -8.87 -19.94
CA SER A 70 8.27 -9.53 -19.75
C SER A 70 8.56 -9.72 -18.26
N HIS A 71 8.19 -8.76 -17.42
CA HIS A 71 8.38 -8.83 -15.98
C HIS A 71 7.34 -9.70 -15.25
N ALA A 72 6.11 -9.79 -15.76
CA ALA A 72 5.09 -10.70 -15.27
C ALA A 72 5.45 -12.17 -15.50
N SER A 73 6.32 -12.43 -16.47
CA SER A 73 6.86 -13.77 -16.74
C SER A 73 7.98 -14.18 -15.79
N ILE A 74 8.51 -13.27 -14.96
CA ILE A 74 9.46 -13.62 -13.90
C ILE A 74 8.66 -14.40 -12.87
N PRO A 75 8.81 -15.74 -12.79
CA PRO A 75 8.15 -16.49 -11.75
C PRO A 75 8.69 -15.93 -10.45
N LEU A 76 7.80 -15.52 -9.55
CA LEU A 76 8.19 -15.32 -8.16
C LEU A 76 8.59 -16.72 -7.68
N TYR A 77 9.87 -17.05 -7.81
CA TYR A 77 10.49 -18.24 -7.23
C TYR A 77 10.51 -18.01 -5.72
N VAL A 78 9.32 -18.01 -5.13
CA VAL A 78 9.13 -18.06 -3.71
C VAL A 78 9.57 -19.46 -3.32
N GLN A 79 10.82 -19.58 -2.88
CA GLN A 79 11.29 -20.77 -2.18
C GLN A 79 10.68 -20.73 -0.78
N GLU A 80 9.37 -20.98 -0.72
CA GLU A 80 8.68 -21.27 0.53
C GLU A 80 8.93 -22.74 0.87
N GLU A 81 9.28 -22.98 2.13
CA GLU A 81 9.24 -24.33 2.69
C GLU A 81 7.78 -24.77 2.66
N ASP A 82 7.51 -25.93 2.05
CA ASP A 82 6.16 -26.43 1.88
C ASP A 82 5.61 -26.91 3.24
N TYR A 83 4.91 -26.01 3.94
CA TYR A 83 4.27 -26.31 5.22
C TYR A 83 2.90 -26.98 5.06
N TYR A 84 2.35 -27.05 3.84
CA TYR A 84 0.98 -27.49 3.60
C TYR A 84 0.90 -28.88 3.00
N THR A 85 1.97 -29.36 2.37
CA THR A 85 2.06 -30.74 1.89
C THR A 85 2.59 -31.63 3.00
N PRO A 86 1.77 -32.53 3.58
CA PRO A 86 2.24 -33.44 4.59
C PRO A 86 3.14 -34.54 3.99
N ASP A 87 4.12 -35.02 4.77
CA ASP A 87 5.17 -35.96 4.32
C ASP A 87 4.66 -37.22 3.62
N TRP A 88 3.47 -37.71 3.99
CA TRP A 88 2.86 -38.88 3.37
C TRP A 88 2.43 -38.64 1.92
N ALA A 89 2.11 -37.40 1.54
CA ALA A 89 1.73 -37.05 0.18
C ALA A 89 2.95 -37.00 -0.78
N LEU A 90 4.16 -36.81 -0.24
CA LEU A 90 5.41 -36.87 -0.99
C LEU A 90 5.84 -38.32 -1.28
N SER A 91 5.28 -39.30 -0.56
CA SER A 91 5.68 -40.70 -0.60
C SER A 91 4.91 -41.55 -1.62
N GLU A 92 3.90 -40.99 -2.29
CA GLU A 92 3.08 -41.73 -3.27
C GLU A 92 3.58 -41.63 -4.73
N GLU A 93 4.69 -40.96 -5.03
CA GLU A 93 5.29 -40.96 -6.38
C GLU A 93 6.36 -42.06 -6.60
N GLU A 94 6.44 -43.06 -5.71
CA GLU A 94 7.22 -44.28 -5.91
C GLU A 94 6.35 -45.47 -6.39
N TRP A 95 5.35 -45.24 -7.24
CA TRP A 95 4.68 -46.35 -7.94
C TRP A 95 5.51 -46.78 -9.15
N GLN A 96 6.30 -47.84 -8.95
CA GLN A 96 6.85 -48.70 -10.02
C GLN A 96 5.74 -49.35 -10.86
#